data_AF-A0A1Y4RNW2-F1
#
_entry.id   AF-A0A1Y4RNW2-F1
#
_cell.length_a   1.000
_cell.length_b   1.000
_cell.length_c   1.000
_cell.angle_alpha   90.00
_cell.angle_beta   90.00
_cell.angle_gamma   90.00
#
_symmetry.space_group_name_H-M   'P 1'
#
loop_
_entity.id
_entity.type
_entity.pdbx_description
1 polymer ?
#
loop_
_entity_poly.entity_id
_entity_poly.type
_entity_poly.pdbx_seq_one_letter_code
_entity_poly.pdbx_strand_id
1 'polypeptide(L)'
;MEMQEKEKQDSAEYTPLEVPEVVPGVTAVDYPEISDFLKNMKLKGSLFGFQKEDVFEKMQKLNSMYQARAQQMRDQARGQLGQVKKQHQEELEALKEQLEQEKADFQAALEEEQNQLKAALETEKAEIKEQLEKERTEAKAQLEKEREEAGKQLEKEREEARKQLDEEVVRARIQIRREMEAQLQEETEQRNRELAMVREEMDRLIERLHMLKSKVKAAEGEEQAG
;
A
#
# COMPACT_ATOMS: atom_id res chain seq x y z
N MET A 1 25.61 -2.91 26.83
CA MET A 1 25.61 -2.74 28.29
C MET A 1 25.35 -1.27 28.52
N GLU A 2 24.10 -0.90 28.75
CA GLU A 2 23.70 0.37 29.36
C GLU A 2 22.26 0.16 29.81
N MET A 3 22.08 0.29 31.11
CA MET A 3 20.88 -0.01 31.89
C MET A 3 20.29 1.33 32.34
N GLN A 4 18.96 1.34 32.45
CA GLN A 4 18.11 2.38 33.06
C GLN A 4 17.90 3.60 32.13
N GLU A 5 16.70 4.12 31.95
CA GLU A 5 15.64 4.34 32.93
C GLU A 5 14.26 4.00 32.34
N LYS A 6 13.46 3.23 33.09
CA LYS A 6 12.01 3.15 32.88
C LYS A 6 11.39 4.30 33.65
N GLU A 7 10.97 5.35 32.95
CA GLU A 7 10.09 6.36 33.50
C GLU A 7 8.76 5.69 33.89
N LYS A 8 8.45 5.80 35.19
CA LYS A 8 7.22 5.29 35.78
C LYS A 8 6.07 6.15 35.32
N GLN A 9 5.16 5.50 34.60
CA GLN A 9 3.84 5.97 34.23
C GLN A 9 2.99 6.22 35.48
N ASP A 10 2.24 7.32 35.44
CA ASP A 10 1.17 7.71 36.37
C ASP A 10 0.35 6.53 36.88
N SER A 11 0.08 6.50 38.19
CA SER A 11 -1.21 5.97 38.65
C SER A 11 -1.49 6.35 40.10
N ALA A 12 -2.68 6.90 40.28
CA ALA A 12 -3.45 7.00 41.51
C ALA A 12 -3.00 8.11 42.47
N GLU A 13 -3.42 9.33 42.13
CA GLU A 13 -3.90 10.30 43.10
C GLU A 13 -4.75 9.55 44.15
N TYR A 14 -4.27 9.47 45.38
CA TYR A 14 -5.00 8.89 46.48
C TYR A 14 -6.15 9.85 46.82
N THR A 15 -7.33 9.62 46.25
CA THR A 15 -8.57 10.14 46.85
C THR A 15 -8.75 9.39 48.16
N PRO A 16 -8.64 10.07 49.32
CA PRO A 16 -8.95 9.43 50.59
C PRO A 16 -10.36 8.89 50.47
N LEU A 17 -10.55 7.61 50.78
CA LEU A 17 -11.86 7.01 50.90
C LEU A 17 -12.66 7.92 51.83
N GLU A 18 -13.67 8.62 51.30
CA GLU A 18 -14.58 9.40 52.10
C GLU A 18 -15.24 8.42 53.06
N VAL A 19 -14.72 8.38 54.29
CA VAL A 19 -15.39 7.76 55.41
C VAL A 19 -16.76 8.42 55.44
N PRO A 20 -17.85 7.66 55.28
CA PRO A 20 -19.19 8.23 55.34
C PRO A 20 -19.25 9.09 56.58
N GLU A 21 -19.53 10.37 56.36
CA GLU A 21 -19.69 11.36 57.40
C GLU A 21 -20.52 10.72 58.51
N VAL A 22 -19.95 10.72 59.71
CA VAL A 22 -20.51 10.12 60.93
C VAL A 22 -22.03 10.29 60.89
N VAL A 23 -22.75 9.18 60.77
CA VAL A 23 -24.21 9.10 60.66
C VAL A 23 -24.86 10.31 61.34
N PRO A 24 -25.43 11.27 60.60
CA PRO A 24 -26.13 12.41 61.19
C PRO A 24 -27.35 11.87 61.91
N GLY A 25 -27.22 11.57 63.20
CA GLY A 25 -28.26 10.82 63.86
C GLY A 25 -27.89 10.07 65.12
N VAL A 26 -26.94 10.56 65.93
CA VAL A 26 -27.16 10.39 67.38
C VAL A 26 -28.20 11.44 67.79
N THR A 27 -29.37 11.39 67.17
CA THR A 27 -30.55 11.91 67.83
C THR A 27 -30.58 11.12 69.13
N ALA A 28 -30.45 11.82 70.26
CA ALA A 28 -30.77 11.22 71.54
C ALA A 28 -32.12 10.52 71.29
N VAL A 29 -32.11 9.19 71.30
CA VAL A 29 -33.32 8.42 71.01
C VAL A 29 -34.23 8.74 72.18
N ASP A 30 -35.04 9.77 72.00
CA ASP A 30 -35.94 10.23 73.03
C ASP A 30 -36.99 9.14 73.10
N TYR A 31 -37.04 8.48 74.25
CA TYR A 31 -37.96 7.38 74.49
C TYR A 31 -39.12 7.95 75.26
N PRO A 32 -40.10 8.62 74.63
CA PRO A 32 -41.16 9.32 75.35
C PRO A 32 -41.88 8.40 76.33
N GLU A 33 -42.14 7.12 75.99
CA GLU A 33 -42.80 6.20 76.93
C GLU A 33 -41.93 5.84 78.14
N ILE A 34 -40.62 5.66 77.95
CA ILE A 34 -39.67 5.34 79.05
C ILE A 34 -39.39 6.60 79.88
N SER A 35 -39.19 7.74 79.22
CA SER A 35 -39.04 9.06 79.82
C SER A 35 -40.29 9.46 80.63
N ASP A 36 -41.49 9.22 80.10
CA ASP A 36 -42.75 9.52 80.77
C ASP A 36 -43.04 8.53 81.91
N PHE A 37 -42.65 7.26 81.75
CA PHE A 37 -42.69 6.30 82.87
C PHE A 37 -41.77 6.73 84.01
N LEU A 38 -40.53 7.14 83.71
CA LEU A 38 -39.57 7.63 84.71
C LEU A 38 -40.04 8.93 85.38
N LYS A 39 -40.60 9.88 84.62
CA LYS A 39 -41.17 11.14 85.15
C LYS A 39 -42.37 10.90 86.07
N ASN A 40 -43.21 9.92 85.74
CA ASN A 40 -44.40 9.58 86.52
C ASN A 40 -44.14 8.50 87.59
N MET A 41 -42.90 8.01 87.70
CA MET A 41 -42.52 6.94 88.61
C MET A 41 -42.57 7.41 90.06
N LYS A 42 -43.55 6.92 90.83
CA LYS A 42 -43.63 7.16 92.28
C LYS A 42 -43.35 5.86 93.02
N LEU A 43 -42.31 5.85 93.85
CA LEU A 43 -41.97 4.74 94.74
C LEU A 43 -42.71 4.90 96.07
N LYS A 44 -43.37 3.83 96.53
CA LYS A 44 -44.02 3.79 97.83
C LYS A 44 -42.97 3.84 98.94
N GLY A 45 -43.08 4.85 99.80
CA GLY A 45 -42.27 4.98 101.01
C GLY A 45 -42.85 4.18 102.18
N SER A 46 -41.97 3.69 103.02
CA SER A 46 -42.17 3.07 104.34
C SER A 46 -41.39 3.89 105.37
N LEU A 47 -41.65 3.68 106.67
CA LEU A 47 -41.04 4.41 107.80
C LEU A 47 -39.50 4.40 107.79
N PHE A 48 -38.88 3.45 107.07
CA PHE A 48 -37.43 3.26 106.95
C PHE A 48 -36.89 3.33 105.50
N GLY A 49 -37.63 3.89 104.54
CA GLY A 49 -37.20 3.99 103.13
C GLY A 49 -38.23 3.42 102.15
N PHE A 50 -37.85 3.11 100.92
CA PHE A 50 -38.80 2.60 99.91
C PHE A 50 -39.21 1.14 100.15
N GLN A 51 -40.45 0.79 99.78
CA GLN A 51 -40.92 -0.59 99.77
C GLN A 51 -40.18 -1.38 98.69
N LYS A 52 -39.49 -2.46 99.07
CA LYS A 52 -38.67 -3.27 98.15
C LYS A 52 -39.50 -3.88 97.03
N GLU A 53 -40.71 -4.34 97.33
CA GLU A 53 -41.62 -4.95 96.36
C GLU A 53 -42.03 -3.93 95.29
N ASP A 54 -42.37 -2.69 95.66
CA ASP A 54 -42.77 -1.63 94.71
C ASP A 54 -41.58 -1.13 93.86
N VAL A 55 -40.36 -1.12 94.42
CA VAL A 55 -39.12 -0.86 93.65
C VAL A 55 -38.88 -1.97 92.63
N PHE A 56 -39.00 -3.23 93.05
CA PHE A 56 -38.76 -4.39 92.19
C PHE A 56 -39.75 -4.46 91.03
N GLU A 57 -41.05 -4.27 91.29
CA GLU A 57 -42.09 -4.24 90.25
C GLU A 57 -41.86 -3.13 89.23
N LYS A 58 -41.49 -1.93 89.68
CA LYS A 58 -41.19 -0.81 88.76
C LYS A 58 -39.93 -1.06 87.94
N MET A 59 -38.90 -1.65 88.54
CA MET A 59 -37.67 -2.00 87.84
C MET A 59 -37.91 -3.10 86.80
N GLN A 60 -38.75 -4.09 87.11
CA GLN A 60 -39.16 -5.13 86.17
C GLN A 60 -39.95 -4.55 85.00
N LYS A 61 -40.88 -3.63 85.26
CA LYS A 61 -41.64 -2.93 84.23
C LYS A 61 -40.74 -2.06 83.35
N LEU A 62 -39.77 -1.36 83.94
CA LEU A 62 -38.77 -0.58 83.20
C LEU A 62 -37.92 -1.48 82.29
N ASN A 63 -37.42 -2.61 82.80
CA ASN A 63 -36.64 -3.57 82.02
C ASN A 63 -37.46 -4.16 80.86
N SER A 64 -38.73 -4.48 81.10
CA SER A 64 -39.65 -4.92 80.04
C SER A 64 -39.83 -3.86 78.94
N MET A 65 -39.92 -2.57 79.29
CA MET A 65 -40.04 -1.50 78.29
C MET A 65 -38.76 -1.34 77.47
N TYR A 66 -37.58 -1.39 78.10
CA TYR A 66 -36.30 -1.38 77.37
C TYR A 66 -36.15 -2.59 76.44
N GLN A 67 -36.54 -3.78 76.89
CA GLN A 67 -36.51 -4.99 76.06
C GLN A 67 -37.46 -4.91 74.87
N ALA A 68 -38.71 -4.48 75.09
CA ALA A 68 -39.69 -4.31 74.02
C ALA A 68 -39.22 -3.28 72.97
N ARG A 69 -38.61 -2.17 73.42
CA ARG A 69 -38.09 -1.15 72.53
C ARG A 69 -36.85 -1.62 71.76
N ALA A 70 -35.94 -2.34 72.41
CA ALA A 70 -34.79 -2.94 71.73
C ALA A 70 -35.26 -3.94 70.65
N GLN A 71 -36.34 -4.67 70.91
CA GLN A 71 -36.94 -5.57 69.93
C GLN A 71 -37.59 -4.81 68.77
N GLN A 72 -38.36 -3.75 69.05
CA GLN A 72 -38.92 -2.87 68.02
C GLN A 72 -37.84 -2.26 67.11
N MET A 73 -36.73 -1.79 67.69
CA MET A 73 -35.60 -1.26 66.92
C MET A 73 -34.95 -2.34 66.04
N ARG A 74 -34.81 -3.57 66.54
CA ARG A 74 -34.31 -4.70 65.74
C ARG A 74 -35.26 -5.04 64.59
N ASP A 75 -36.56 -5.02 64.82
CA ASP A 75 -37.56 -5.34 63.81
C ASP A 75 -37.63 -4.24 62.73
N GLN A 76 -37.55 -2.97 63.14
CA GLN A 76 -37.46 -1.83 62.22
C GLN A 76 -36.18 -1.87 61.39
N ALA A 77 -35.03 -2.12 62.01
CA ALA A 77 -33.75 -2.26 61.33
C ALA A 77 -33.75 -3.45 60.35
N ARG A 78 -34.37 -4.58 60.72
CA ARG A 78 -34.56 -5.73 59.82
C ARG A 78 -35.46 -5.39 58.63
N GLY A 79 -36.55 -4.66 58.86
CA GLY A 79 -37.46 -4.21 57.81
C GLY A 79 -36.75 -3.30 56.80
N GLN A 80 -36.03 -2.30 57.29
CA GLN A 80 -35.22 -1.39 56.45
C GLN A 80 -34.14 -2.15 55.68
N LEU A 81 -33.41 -3.05 56.34
CA LEU A 81 -32.40 -3.88 55.68
C LEU A 81 -33.01 -4.76 54.59
N GLY A 82 -34.21 -5.31 54.81
CA GLY A 82 -34.93 -6.09 53.82
C GLY A 82 -35.33 -5.26 52.60
N GLN A 83 -35.82 -4.04 52.81
CA GLN A 83 -36.16 -3.12 51.73
C GLN A 83 -34.92 -2.72 50.90
N VAL A 84 -33.84 -2.32 51.58
CA VAL A 84 -32.57 -1.95 50.91
C VAL A 84 -32.01 -3.13 50.11
N LYS A 85 -32.03 -4.34 50.66
CA LYS A 85 -31.59 -5.54 49.92
C LYS A 85 -32.44 -5.78 48.67
N LYS A 86 -33.77 -5.62 48.78
CA LYS A 86 -34.67 -5.81 47.65
C LYS A 86 -34.41 -4.77 46.56
N GLN A 87 -34.27 -3.50 46.93
CA GLN A 87 -33.93 -2.42 46.00
C GLN A 87 -32.60 -2.68 45.30
N HIS A 88 -31.55 -3.01 46.03
CA HIS A 88 -30.26 -3.34 45.43
C HIS A 88 -30.32 -4.57 44.53
N GLN A 89 -31.16 -5.55 44.85
CA GLN A 89 -31.34 -6.71 43.99
C GLN A 89 -32.03 -6.33 42.66
N GLU A 90 -33.09 -5.51 42.73
CA GLU A 90 -33.78 -4.97 41.55
C GLU A 90 -32.84 -4.09 40.70
N GLU A 91 -32.01 -3.24 41.33
CA GLU A 91 -31.00 -2.42 40.66
C GLU A 91 -29.93 -3.27 39.95
N LEU A 92 -29.47 -4.34 40.60
CA LEU A 92 -28.50 -5.26 40.00
C LEU A 92 -29.07 -6.04 38.82
N GLU A 93 -30.35 -6.42 38.89
CA GLU A 93 -31.03 -7.08 37.78
C GLU A 93 -31.21 -6.11 36.61
N ALA A 94 -31.66 -4.88 36.86
CA ALA A 94 -31.78 -3.84 35.84
C ALA A 94 -30.43 -3.51 35.17
N LEU A 95 -29.35 -3.39 35.95
CA LEU A 95 -28.00 -3.14 35.41
C LEU A 95 -27.50 -4.30 34.54
N LYS A 96 -27.83 -5.55 34.89
CA LYS A 96 -27.47 -6.71 34.07
C LYS A 96 -28.22 -6.72 32.75
N GLU A 97 -29.52 -6.43 32.76
CA GLU A 97 -30.32 -6.32 31.54
C GLU A 97 -29.79 -5.22 30.63
N GLN A 98 -29.47 -4.04 31.18
CA GLN A 98 -28.84 -2.95 30.41
C GLN A 98 -27.51 -3.36 29.81
N LEU A 99 -26.65 -4.05 30.58
CA LEU A 99 -25.36 -4.51 30.09
C LEU A 99 -25.49 -5.57 28.99
N GLU A 100 -26.46 -6.48 29.08
CA GLU A 100 -26.74 -7.45 28.03
C GLU A 100 -27.27 -6.77 26.76
N GLN A 101 -28.15 -5.79 26.91
CA GLN A 101 -28.66 -5.01 25.79
C GLN A 101 -27.54 -4.21 25.10
N GLU A 102 -26.71 -3.50 25.86
CA GLU A 102 -25.59 -2.73 25.32
C GLU A 102 -24.58 -3.63 24.61
N LYS A 103 -24.32 -4.84 25.12
CA LYS A 103 -23.47 -5.83 24.45
C LYS A 103 -24.08 -6.30 23.13
N ALA A 104 -25.39 -6.54 23.08
CA ALA A 104 -26.08 -6.93 21.86
C ALA A 104 -26.03 -5.82 20.82
N ASP A 105 -26.28 -4.57 21.23
CA ASP A 105 -26.22 -3.39 20.36
C ASP A 105 -24.79 -3.18 19.82
N PHE A 106 -23.76 -3.33 20.67
CA PHE A 106 -22.36 -3.26 20.24
C PHE A 106 -21.99 -4.36 19.24
N GLN A 107 -22.46 -5.59 19.45
CA GLN A 107 -22.21 -6.69 18.52
C GLN A 107 -22.89 -6.45 17.17
N ALA A 108 -24.15 -6.00 17.18
CA ALA A 108 -24.88 -5.66 15.98
C ALA A 108 -24.19 -4.53 15.20
N ALA A 109 -23.76 -3.47 15.89
CA ALA A 109 -23.03 -2.35 15.28
C ALA A 109 -21.70 -2.81 14.66
N LEU A 110 -20.97 -3.70 15.33
CA LEU A 110 -19.70 -4.23 14.83
C LEU A 110 -19.91 -5.13 13.58
N GLU A 111 -20.96 -5.95 13.56
CA GLU A 111 -21.32 -6.74 12.38
C GLU A 111 -21.74 -5.84 11.21
N GLU A 112 -22.51 -4.78 11.48
CA GLU A 112 -22.90 -3.81 10.46
C GLU A 112 -21.67 -3.09 9.87
N GLU A 113 -20.76 -2.60 10.72
CA GLU A 113 -19.53 -1.94 10.28
C GLU A 113 -18.66 -2.89 9.44
N GLN A 114 -18.51 -4.15 9.87
CA GLN A 114 -17.77 -5.15 9.09
C GLN A 114 -18.40 -5.41 7.72
N ASN A 115 -19.74 -5.44 7.64
CA ASN A 115 -20.44 -5.63 6.38
C ASN A 115 -20.30 -4.42 5.46
N GLN A 116 -20.38 -3.20 6.01
CA GLN A 116 -20.13 -1.96 5.26
C GLN A 116 -18.69 -1.90 4.72
N LEU A 117 -17.70 -2.26 5.55
CA LEU A 117 -16.29 -2.33 5.14
C LEU A 117 -16.05 -3.37 4.04
N LYS A 118 -16.66 -4.56 4.15
CA LYS A 118 -16.59 -5.59 3.12
C LYS A 118 -17.19 -5.11 1.80
N ALA A 119 -18.37 -4.48 1.84
CA ALA A 119 -19.02 -3.94 0.66
C ALA A 119 -18.18 -2.83 0.00
N ALA A 120 -17.63 -1.90 0.80
CA ALA A 120 -16.74 -0.86 0.32
C ALA A 120 -15.47 -1.43 -0.35
N LEU A 121 -14.88 -2.47 0.25
CA LEU A 121 -13.69 -3.13 -0.29
C LEU A 121 -14.00 -3.91 -1.59
N GLU A 122 -15.20 -4.48 -1.74
CA GLU A 122 -15.63 -5.09 -2.99
C GLU A 122 -15.86 -4.04 -4.09
N THR A 123 -16.46 -2.89 -3.77
CA THR A 123 -16.62 -1.79 -4.72
C THR A 123 -15.29 -1.23 -5.17
N GLU A 124 -14.35 -0.97 -4.25
CA GLU A 124 -13.01 -0.46 -4.57
C GLU A 124 -12.23 -1.45 -5.46
N LYS A 125 -12.31 -2.75 -5.16
CA LYS A 125 -11.71 -3.80 -6.00
C LYS A 125 -12.30 -3.81 -7.42
N ALA A 126 -13.62 -3.62 -7.55
CA ALA A 126 -14.27 -3.56 -8.86
C ALA A 126 -13.81 -2.34 -9.65
N GLU A 127 -13.75 -1.17 -9.01
CA GLU A 127 -13.27 0.08 -9.61
C GLU A 127 -11.81 -0.02 -10.06
N ILE A 128 -10.91 -0.54 -9.21
CA ILE A 128 -9.50 -0.75 -9.56
C ILE A 128 -9.37 -1.71 -10.75
N LYS A 129 -10.17 -2.78 -10.78
CA LYS A 129 -10.16 -3.73 -11.88
C LYS A 129 -10.60 -3.09 -13.19
N GLU A 130 -11.65 -2.26 -13.16
CA GLU A 130 -12.12 -1.53 -14.33
C GLU A 130 -11.08 -0.53 -14.83
N GLN A 131 -10.44 0.22 -13.92
CA GLN A 131 -9.36 1.15 -14.26
C GLN A 131 -8.18 0.41 -14.90
N LEU A 132 -7.75 -0.71 -14.33
CA LEU A 132 -6.64 -1.51 -14.85
C LEU A 132 -6.97 -2.12 -16.22
N GLU A 133 -8.22 -2.51 -16.47
CA GLU A 133 -8.65 -2.96 -17.80
C GLU A 133 -8.62 -1.81 -18.82
N LYS A 134 -9.08 -0.60 -18.45
CA LYS A 134 -8.99 0.59 -19.31
C LYS A 134 -7.53 0.94 -19.65
N GLU A 135 -6.67 1.08 -18.64
CA GLU A 135 -5.25 1.37 -18.83
C GLU A 135 -4.57 0.32 -19.71
N ARG A 136 -4.89 -0.97 -19.52
CA ARG A 136 -4.37 -2.04 -20.36
C ARG A 136 -4.82 -1.93 -21.81
N THR A 137 -6.08 -1.54 -22.07
CA THR A 137 -6.57 -1.33 -23.44
C THR A 137 -5.93 -0.12 -24.10
N GLU A 138 -5.76 0.98 -23.37
CA GLU A 138 -5.10 2.19 -23.86
C GLU A 138 -3.62 1.93 -24.17
N ALA A 139 -2.89 1.25 -23.27
CA ALA A 139 -1.50 0.89 -23.49
C ALA A 139 -1.32 -0.03 -24.71
N LYS A 140 -2.23 -0.99 -24.92
CA LYS A 140 -2.23 -1.83 -26.13
C LYS A 140 -2.45 -1.01 -27.39
N ALA A 141 -3.41 -0.09 -27.38
CA ALA A 141 -3.71 0.76 -28.53
C ALA A 141 -2.53 1.71 -28.85
N GLN A 142 -1.84 2.23 -27.83
CA GLN A 142 -0.62 3.03 -28.02
C GLN A 142 0.51 2.20 -28.63
N LEU A 143 0.76 1.00 -28.11
CA LEU A 143 1.79 0.11 -28.63
C LEU A 143 1.52 -0.30 -30.09
N GLU A 144 0.26 -0.52 -30.45
CA GLU A 144 -0.13 -0.82 -31.84
C GLU A 144 0.15 0.36 -32.77
N LYS A 145 -0.17 1.59 -32.36
CA LYS A 145 0.17 2.81 -33.13
C LYS A 145 1.67 2.98 -33.30
N GLU A 146 2.44 2.85 -32.22
CA GLU A 146 3.91 2.94 -32.28
C GLU A 146 4.49 1.87 -33.23
N ARG A 147 3.94 0.66 -33.20
CA ARG A 147 4.37 -0.42 -34.10
C ARG A 147 4.06 -0.13 -35.56
N GLU A 148 2.90 0.45 -35.87
CA GLU A 148 2.56 0.88 -37.23
C GLU A 148 3.47 2.01 -37.71
N GLU A 149 3.74 3.00 -36.86
CA GLU A 149 4.63 4.12 -37.18
C GLU A 149 6.07 3.65 -37.42
N ALA A 150 6.60 2.79 -36.56
CA ALA A 150 7.91 2.17 -36.75
C ALA A 150 7.95 1.30 -38.02
N GLY A 151 6.87 0.58 -38.32
CA GLY A 151 6.73 -0.19 -39.57
C GLY A 151 6.84 0.69 -40.81
N LYS A 152 6.12 1.83 -40.84
CA LYS A 152 6.17 2.80 -41.94
C LYS A 152 7.55 3.45 -42.08
N GLN A 153 8.23 3.75 -40.97
CA GLN A 153 9.59 4.29 -41.00
C GLN A 153 10.58 3.28 -41.58
N LEU A 154 10.54 2.03 -41.12
CA LEU A 154 11.37 0.94 -41.65
C LEU A 154 11.13 0.68 -43.14
N GLU A 155 9.88 0.79 -43.61
CA GLU A 155 9.56 0.64 -45.03
C GLU A 155 10.18 1.76 -45.87
N LYS A 156 10.07 3.02 -45.43
CA LYS A 156 10.72 4.16 -46.08
C LYS A 156 12.23 4.02 -46.13
N GLU A 157 12.87 3.66 -45.01
CA GLU A 157 14.32 3.44 -44.96
C GLU A 157 14.75 2.32 -45.91
N ARG A 158 13.97 1.24 -46.01
CA ARG A 158 14.23 0.16 -46.97
C ARG A 158 14.11 0.61 -48.42
N GLU A 159 13.12 1.43 -48.76
CA GLU A 159 12.97 1.98 -50.11
C GLU A 159 14.12 2.93 -50.46
N GLU A 160 14.53 3.79 -49.53
CA GLU A 160 15.67 4.68 -49.71
C GLU A 160 16.97 3.91 -49.89
N ALA A 161 17.23 2.91 -49.05
CA ALA A 161 18.40 2.04 -49.16
C ALA A 161 18.41 1.27 -50.50
N ARG A 162 17.25 0.80 -50.98
CA ARG A 162 17.14 0.16 -52.30
C ARG A 162 17.48 1.11 -53.44
N LYS A 163 16.96 2.34 -53.40
CA LYS A 163 17.27 3.37 -54.42
C LYS A 163 18.77 3.70 -54.44
N GLN A 164 19.38 3.86 -53.26
CA GLN A 164 20.83 4.09 -53.16
C GLN A 164 21.64 2.93 -53.75
N LEU A 165 21.26 1.68 -53.43
CA LEU A 165 21.91 0.51 -54.00
C LEU A 165 21.75 0.44 -55.52
N ASP A 166 20.56 0.72 -56.05
CA ASP A 166 20.32 0.73 -57.50
C ASP A 166 21.16 1.81 -58.20
N GLU A 167 21.27 3.01 -57.61
CA GLU A 167 22.16 4.06 -58.12
C GLU A 167 23.63 3.64 -58.12
N GLU A 168 24.11 3.02 -57.04
CA GLU A 168 25.47 2.50 -56.96
C GLU A 168 25.74 1.41 -57.99
N VAL A 169 24.80 0.49 -58.20
CA VAL A 169 24.89 -0.55 -59.24
C VAL A 169 24.97 0.07 -60.63
N VAL A 170 24.15 1.09 -60.92
CA VAL A 170 24.22 1.81 -62.21
C VAL A 170 25.57 2.52 -62.38
N ARG A 171 26.07 3.21 -61.34
CA ARG A 171 27.38 3.86 -61.38
C ARG A 171 28.50 2.85 -61.63
N ALA A 172 28.49 1.72 -60.93
CA ALA A 172 29.47 0.65 -61.11
C ALA A 172 29.43 0.07 -62.53
N ARG A 173 28.23 -0.15 -63.09
CA ARG A 173 28.07 -0.63 -64.48
C ARG A 173 28.64 0.36 -65.50
N ILE A 174 28.43 1.67 -65.29
CA ILE A 174 28.98 2.71 -66.17
C ILE A 174 30.51 2.74 -66.08
N GLN A 175 31.08 2.63 -64.88
CA GLN A 175 32.53 2.56 -64.67
C GLN A 175 33.14 1.35 -65.38
N ILE A 176 32.59 0.15 -65.17
CA ILE A 176 33.04 -1.09 -65.82
C ILE A 176 33.00 -0.93 -67.35
N ARG A 177 31.92 -0.36 -67.90
CA ARG A 177 31.81 -0.13 -69.35
C ARG A 177 32.90 0.82 -69.86
N ARG A 178 33.15 1.94 -69.17
CA ARG A 178 34.18 2.90 -69.55
C ARG A 178 35.58 2.29 -69.48
N GLU A 179 35.87 1.51 -68.45
CA GLU A 179 37.14 0.79 -68.31
C GLU A 179 37.33 -0.23 -69.44
N MET A 180 36.30 -0.99 -69.77
CA MET A 180 36.32 -1.95 -70.88
C MET A 180 36.50 -1.27 -72.25
N GLU A 181 35.83 -0.14 -72.49
CA GLU A 181 36.00 0.66 -73.71
C GLU A 181 37.42 1.24 -73.80
N ALA A 182 37.98 1.73 -72.70
CA ALA A 182 39.35 2.24 -72.63
C ALA A 182 40.38 1.11 -72.89
N GLN A 183 40.18 -0.07 -72.31
CA GLN A 183 41.03 -1.24 -72.56
C GLN A 183 40.99 -1.65 -74.04
N LEU A 184 39.81 -1.70 -74.66
CA LEU A 184 39.68 -2.03 -76.07
C LEU A 184 40.37 -0.98 -76.95
N GLN A 185 40.21 0.32 -76.64
CA GLN A 185 40.89 1.39 -77.35
C GLN A 185 42.41 1.25 -77.23
N GLU A 186 42.93 1.02 -76.03
CA GLU A 186 44.36 0.81 -75.80
C GLU A 186 44.88 -0.40 -76.60
N GLU A 187 44.16 -1.51 -76.60
CA GLU A 187 44.52 -2.71 -77.38
C GLU A 187 44.54 -2.41 -78.89
N THR A 188 43.54 -1.68 -79.40
CA THR A 188 43.51 -1.26 -80.81
C THR A 188 44.64 -0.30 -81.17
N GLU A 189 45.00 0.63 -80.29
CA GLU A 189 46.13 1.53 -80.49
C GLU A 189 47.45 0.76 -80.49
N GLN A 190 47.65 -0.15 -79.53
CA GLN A 190 48.81 -1.04 -79.49
C GLN A 190 48.90 -1.84 -80.79
N ARG A 191 47.79 -2.46 -81.23
CA ARG A 191 47.75 -3.22 -82.48
C ARG A 191 48.07 -2.35 -83.71
N ASN A 192 47.56 -1.12 -83.75
CA ASN A 192 47.86 -0.18 -84.83
C ASN A 192 49.32 0.25 -84.84
N ARG A 193 49.94 0.47 -83.68
CA ARG A 193 51.37 0.77 -83.55
C ARG A 193 52.22 -0.41 -84.03
N GLU A 194 51.87 -1.63 -83.66
CA GLU A 194 52.53 -2.84 -84.18
C GLU A 194 52.42 -2.94 -85.70
N LEU A 195 51.21 -2.74 -86.26
CA LEU A 195 51.00 -2.78 -87.71
C LEU A 195 51.79 -1.67 -88.43
N ALA A 196 51.92 -0.49 -87.84
CA ALA A 196 52.73 0.60 -88.39
C ALA A 196 54.22 0.22 -88.43
N MET A 197 54.76 -0.34 -87.34
CA MET A 197 56.16 -0.82 -87.32
C MET A 197 56.40 -1.91 -88.37
N VAL A 198 55.50 -2.88 -88.49
CA VAL A 198 55.61 -3.94 -89.52
C VAL A 198 55.57 -3.34 -90.93
N ARG A 199 54.71 -2.35 -91.19
CA ARG A 199 54.68 -1.65 -92.49
C ARG A 199 55.99 -0.94 -92.78
N GLU A 200 56.54 -0.19 -91.82
CA GLU A 200 57.85 0.45 -91.99
C GLU A 200 58.97 -0.55 -92.25
N GLU A 201 58.97 -1.70 -91.58
CA GLU A 201 59.93 -2.78 -91.83
C GLU A 201 59.77 -3.37 -93.23
N MET A 202 58.53 -3.59 -93.69
CA MET A 202 58.26 -4.03 -95.05
C MET A 202 58.73 -3.01 -96.09
N ASP A 203 58.48 -1.72 -95.88
CA ASP A 203 58.91 -0.65 -96.79
C ASP A 203 60.44 -0.59 -96.87
N ARG A 204 61.15 -0.66 -95.73
CA ARG A 204 62.62 -0.76 -95.70
C ARG A 204 63.14 -1.98 -96.45
N LEU A 205 62.45 -3.12 -96.34
CA LEU A 205 62.82 -4.35 -97.04
C LEU A 205 62.60 -4.20 -98.56
N ILE A 206 61.50 -3.58 -98.98
CA ILE A 206 61.20 -3.26 -100.38
C ILE A 206 62.26 -2.30 -100.95
N GLU A 207 62.64 -1.25 -100.23
CA GLU A 207 63.72 -0.35 -100.63
C GLU A 207 65.05 -1.09 -100.78
N ARG A 208 65.39 -1.96 -99.83
CA ARG A 208 66.60 -2.78 -99.89
C ARG A 208 66.58 -3.73 -101.08
N LEU A 209 65.44 -4.36 -101.38
CA LEU A 209 65.26 -5.20 -102.56
C LEU A 209 65.40 -4.40 -103.86
N HIS A 210 64.83 -3.19 -103.93
CA HIS A 210 65.02 -2.29 -105.06
C HIS A 210 66.50 -1.93 -105.24
N MET A 211 67.22 -1.60 -104.17
CA MET A 211 68.65 -1.32 -104.23
C MET A 211 69.47 -2.54 -104.69
N LEU A 212 69.17 -3.74 -104.17
CA LEU A 212 69.82 -4.98 -104.61
C LEU A 212 69.55 -5.25 -106.09
N LYS A 213 68.30 -5.10 -106.54
CA LYS A 213 67.92 -5.25 -107.95
C LYS A 213 68.67 -4.26 -108.86
N SER A 214 68.81 -3.01 -108.43
CA SER A 214 69.60 -2.00 -109.16
C SER A 214 71.09 -2.35 -109.19
N LYS A 215 71.65 -2.87 -108.08
CA LYS A 215 73.05 -3.34 -108.03
C LYS A 215 73.29 -4.56 -108.91
N VAL A 216 72.38 -5.53 -108.93
CA VAL A 216 72.45 -6.70 -109.83
C VAL A 216 72.43 -6.25 -111.28
N LYS A 217 71.50 -5.34 -111.66
CA LYS A 217 71.47 -4.76 -113.01
C LYS A 217 72.77 -4.01 -113.38
N ALA A 218 73.39 -3.31 -112.42
CA ALA A 218 74.66 -2.64 -112.64
C ALA A 218 75.81 -3.64 -112.85
N ALA A 219 75.87 -4.71 -112.06
CA ALA A 219 76.85 -5.79 -112.21
C ALA A 219 76.68 -6.56 -113.54
N GLU A 220 75.44 -6.84 -113.96
CA GLU A 220 75.13 -7.43 -115.27
C GLU A 220 75.52 -6.50 -116.43
N GLY A 221 75.48 -5.18 -116.23
CA GLY A 221 75.94 -4.18 -117.20
C GLY A 221 77.48 -4.06 -117.28
N GLU A 222 78.19 -4.30 -116.18
CA GLU A 222 79.65 -4.32 -116.15
C GLU A 222 80.24 -5.60 -116.77
N GLU A 223 79.56 -6.76 -116.64
CA GLU A 223 79.99 -8.01 -117.31
C GLU A 223 79.86 -7.98 -118.85
N GLN A 224 79.08 -7.06 -119.42
CA GLN A 224 78.98 -6.90 -120.89
C GLN A 224 79.98 -5.88 -121.46
N ALA A 225 80.80 -5.24 -120.61
CA ALA A 225 81.79 -4.24 -121.02
C ALA A 225 83.25 -4.66 -120.72
N GLY A 226 83.48 -5.92 -120.34
CA GLY A 226 84.82 -6.53 -120.14
C GLY A 226 85.29 -7.38 -121.31
#